data_AF-A0A958PKP4-F1
#
_entry.id   AF-A0A958PKP4-F1
#
_cell.length_a   1.000
_cell.length_b   1.000
_cell.length_c   1.000
_cell.angle_alpha   90.00
_cell.angle_beta   90.00
_cell.angle_gamma   90.00
#
_symmetry.space_group_name_H-M   'P 1'
#
loop_
_entity.id
_entity.type
_entity.pdbx_description
1 polymer ?
#
loop_
_entity_poly.entity_id
_entity_poly.type
_entity_poly.pdbx_seq_one_letter_code
_entity_poly.pdbx_strand_id
1 'polypeptide(L)'
;MKFVISKSQMLLGLQRVQNVVERRTTMPILSNALIKTEREGISLAATDLEVGIQSLLEAKVLDEGAITVRARSLLDIVRELPETEIHFQTRENHRLEITANKSVFNILGLPAEDFPEIPGFGSLDQQSFVRMNGRAIISMLDKTLYAVSNDESRYHLNGVYFETVEEKAKRLFRMVATDAHRLSLVDNVEALFD
;
A
#
# COMPACT_ATOMS: atom_id res chain seq x y z
N MET A 1 2.58 -16.43 -15.50
CA MET A 1 2.56 -16.22 -14.04
C MET A 1 1.96 -17.42 -13.33
N LYS A 2 2.75 -18.03 -12.44
CA LYS A 2 2.34 -19.12 -11.56
C LYS A 2 3.17 -19.08 -10.27
N PHE A 3 2.53 -19.11 -9.11
CA PHE A 3 3.22 -19.09 -7.82
C PHE A 3 2.41 -19.78 -6.72
N VAL A 4 3.09 -20.04 -5.60
CA VAL A 4 2.51 -20.65 -4.39
C VAL A 4 2.87 -19.78 -3.18
N ILE A 5 1.89 -19.47 -2.33
CA ILE A 5 2.03 -18.62 -1.15
C ILE A 5 1.13 -19.13 -0.03
N SER A 6 1.51 -18.95 1.24
CA SER A 6 0.60 -19.28 2.35
C SER A 6 -0.60 -18.34 2.40
N LYS A 7 -1.75 -18.83 2.89
CA LYS A 7 -2.93 -18.00 3.12
C LYS A 7 -2.61 -16.77 3.97
N SER A 8 -1.95 -16.94 5.10
CA SER A 8 -1.55 -15.86 6.01
C SER A 8 -0.72 -14.77 5.33
N GLN A 9 0.29 -15.12 4.53
CA GLN A 9 1.12 -14.14 3.80
C GLN A 9 0.32 -13.38 2.75
N MET A 10 -0.48 -14.09 1.95
CA MET A 10 -1.32 -13.46 0.93
C MET A 10 -2.36 -12.53 1.55
N LEU A 11 -3.00 -12.97 2.65
CA LEU A 11 -4.01 -12.20 3.35
C LEU A 11 -3.43 -10.90 3.92
N LEU A 12 -2.24 -10.96 4.52
CA LEU A 12 -1.52 -9.78 5.02
C LEU A 12 -1.28 -8.75 3.92
N GLY A 13 -0.77 -9.19 2.76
CA GLY A 13 -0.54 -8.33 1.62
C GLY A 13 -1.82 -7.68 1.10
N LEU A 14 -2.87 -8.48 0.91
CA LEU A 14 -4.17 -8.00 0.42
C LEU A 14 -4.80 -6.99 1.38
N GLN A 15 -4.72 -7.22 2.69
CA GLN A 15 -5.21 -6.27 3.69
C GLN A 15 -4.49 -4.92 3.64
N ARG A 16 -3.19 -4.90 3.31
CA ARG A 16 -2.42 -3.66 3.17
C ARG A 16 -2.86 -2.87 1.94
N VAL A 17 -2.87 -3.50 0.77
CA VAL A 17 -3.17 -2.80 -0.50
C VAL A 17 -4.65 -2.42 -0.61
N GLN A 18 -5.55 -3.20 -0.02
CA GLN A 18 -7.00 -2.95 -0.07
C GLN A 18 -7.42 -1.58 0.50
N ASN A 19 -6.62 -0.99 1.40
CA ASN A 19 -6.93 0.29 2.02
C ASN A 19 -6.80 1.48 1.04
N VAL A 20 -6.06 1.32 -0.05
CA VAL A 20 -5.86 2.35 -1.08
C VAL A 20 -6.75 2.13 -2.30
N VAL A 21 -7.42 0.98 -2.36
CA VAL A 21 -8.31 0.65 -3.48
C VAL A 21 -9.59 1.47 -3.36
N GLU A 22 -9.76 2.43 -4.27
CA GLU A 22 -10.93 3.29 -4.32
C GLU A 22 -12.21 2.51 -4.67
N ARG A 23 -13.28 2.72 -3.89
CA ARG A 23 -14.56 2.00 -4.06
C ARG A 23 -15.42 2.62 -5.15
N ARG A 24 -15.24 3.91 -5.42
CA ARG A 24 -16.01 4.66 -6.43
C ARG A 24 -15.04 5.38 -7.36
N THR A 25 -14.50 4.65 -8.32
CA THR A 25 -13.61 5.19 -9.35
C THR A 25 -14.24 5.06 -10.73
N THR A 26 -13.99 6.04 -11.60
CA THR A 26 -14.34 6.00 -13.02
C THR A 26 -13.38 5.13 -13.84
N MET A 27 -12.22 4.75 -13.26
CA MET A 27 -11.21 3.90 -13.86
C MET A 27 -11.22 2.51 -13.20
N PRO A 28 -11.86 1.49 -13.81
CA PRO A 28 -12.04 0.17 -13.19
C PRO A 28 -10.74 -0.51 -12.75
N ILE A 29 -9.62 -0.23 -13.41
CA ILE A 29 -8.32 -0.81 -13.06
C ILE A 29 -7.78 -0.34 -11.70
N LEU A 30 -8.20 0.83 -11.22
CA LEU A 30 -7.85 1.31 -9.87
C LEU A 30 -8.60 0.56 -8.76
N SER A 31 -9.64 -0.22 -9.11
CA SER A 31 -10.26 -1.18 -8.19
C SER A 31 -9.51 -2.53 -8.11
N ASN A 32 -8.45 -2.70 -8.92
CA ASN A 32 -7.64 -3.91 -8.93
C ASN A 32 -6.38 -3.75 -8.06
N ALA A 33 -5.86 -4.90 -7.60
CA ALA A 33 -4.47 -5.01 -7.16
C ALA A 33 -3.64 -5.59 -8.31
N LEU A 34 -2.46 -5.02 -8.54
CA LEU A 34 -1.42 -5.58 -9.39
C LEU A 34 -0.68 -6.67 -8.62
N ILE A 35 -0.57 -7.85 -9.21
CA ILE A 35 0.26 -8.95 -8.73
C ILE A 35 1.37 -9.15 -9.77
N LYS A 36 2.62 -9.11 -9.34
CA LYS A 36 3.77 -9.37 -10.18
C LYS A 36 4.73 -10.31 -9.47
N THR A 37 5.25 -11.30 -10.16
CA THR A 37 6.30 -12.16 -9.62
C THR A 37 7.63 -11.44 -9.65
N GLU A 38 8.38 -11.58 -8.57
CA GLU A 38 9.75 -11.07 -8.41
C GLU A 38 10.69 -12.25 -8.13
N ARG A 39 12.01 -12.01 -8.08
CA ARG A 39 13.00 -13.07 -7.83
C ARG A 39 12.80 -13.83 -6.53
N GLU A 40 12.38 -13.14 -5.47
CA GLU A 40 12.26 -13.69 -4.11
C GLU A 40 10.81 -13.85 -3.65
N GLY A 41 9.83 -13.69 -4.55
CA GLY A 41 8.42 -13.81 -4.20
C GLY A 41 7.50 -13.07 -5.15
N ILE A 42 6.54 -12.34 -4.61
CA ILE A 42 5.64 -11.49 -5.40
C ILE A 42 5.62 -10.07 -4.86
N SER A 43 5.43 -9.12 -5.75
CA SER A 43 5.00 -7.76 -5.43
C SER A 43 3.49 -7.64 -5.62
N LEU A 44 2.83 -7.10 -4.61
CA LEU A 44 1.40 -6.78 -4.62
C LEU A 44 1.27 -5.26 -4.49
N ALA A 45 0.56 -4.62 -5.41
CA ALA A 45 0.42 -3.17 -5.43
C ALA A 45 -1.00 -2.70 -5.69
N ALA A 46 -1.36 -1.53 -5.16
CA ALA A 46 -2.59 -0.80 -5.46
C ALA A 46 -2.34 0.71 -5.41
N THR A 47 -3.12 1.49 -6.14
CA THR A 47 -3.06 2.96 -6.13
C THR A 47 -4.40 3.57 -6.52
N ASP A 48 -4.68 4.77 -6.00
CA ASP A 48 -5.77 5.66 -6.41
C ASP A 48 -5.26 6.87 -7.22
N LEU A 49 -3.99 6.83 -7.66
CA LEU A 49 -3.22 7.88 -8.33
C LEU A 49 -2.68 9.00 -7.41
N GLU A 50 -3.11 9.06 -6.15
CA GLU A 50 -2.54 9.98 -5.14
C GLU A 50 -1.65 9.24 -4.16
N VAL A 51 -2.09 8.07 -3.73
CA VAL A 51 -1.41 7.16 -2.82
C VAL A 51 -1.16 5.83 -3.52
N GLY A 52 0.04 5.28 -3.33
CA GLY A 52 0.41 3.95 -3.79
C GLY A 52 0.92 3.11 -2.63
N ILE A 53 0.48 1.86 -2.54
CA ILE A 53 1.07 0.87 -1.64
C ILE A 53 1.62 -0.28 -2.47
N GLN A 54 2.85 -0.67 -2.17
CA GLN A 54 3.48 -1.88 -2.66
C GLN A 54 3.93 -2.73 -1.47
N SER A 55 3.58 -4.02 -1.48
CA SER A 55 4.03 -5.00 -0.50
C SER A 55 4.77 -6.11 -1.21
N LEU A 56 5.98 -6.42 -0.74
CA LEU A 56 6.73 -7.61 -1.13
C LEU A 56 6.33 -8.75 -0.20
N LEU A 57 6.00 -9.90 -0.78
CA LEU A 57 5.54 -11.09 -0.06
C LEU A 57 6.38 -12.29 -0.49
N GLU A 58 6.85 -13.05 0.49
CA GLU A 58 7.55 -14.31 0.22
C GLU A 58 6.59 -15.31 -0.44
N ALA A 59 7.02 -15.85 -1.57
CA ALA A 59 6.25 -16.82 -2.33
C ALA A 59 7.19 -17.69 -3.17
N LYS A 60 6.77 -18.92 -3.45
CA LYS A 60 7.46 -19.78 -4.41
C LYS A 60 6.97 -19.48 -5.82
N VAL A 61 7.77 -18.75 -6.59
CA VAL A 61 7.50 -18.48 -8.01
C VAL A 61 7.85 -19.72 -8.84
N LEU A 62 6.91 -20.12 -9.70
CA LEU A 62 7.07 -21.25 -10.62
C LEU A 62 7.19 -20.78 -12.06
N ASP A 63 6.38 -19.79 -12.45
CA ASP A 63 6.44 -19.13 -13.75
C ASP A 63 6.30 -17.62 -13.56
N GLU A 64 7.20 -16.85 -14.16
CA GLU A 64 7.16 -15.39 -14.08
C GLU A 64 5.92 -14.79 -14.76
N GLY A 65 5.57 -13.57 -14.37
CA GLY A 65 4.58 -12.72 -15.03
C GLY A 65 3.86 -11.78 -14.08
N ALA A 66 2.85 -11.11 -14.61
CA ALA A 66 2.03 -10.17 -13.86
C ALA A 66 0.58 -10.21 -14.33
N ILE A 67 -0.33 -9.75 -13.46
CA ILE A 67 -1.76 -9.60 -13.75
C ILE A 67 -2.37 -8.59 -12.77
N THR A 68 -3.45 -7.91 -13.17
CA THR A 68 -4.28 -7.17 -12.21
C THR A 68 -5.59 -7.90 -11.97
N VAL A 69 -6.09 -7.88 -10.74
CA VAL A 69 -7.37 -8.51 -10.37
C VAL A 69 -8.09 -7.69 -9.31
N ARG A 70 -9.43 -7.73 -9.28
CA ARG A 70 -10.22 -6.97 -8.30
C ARG A 70 -9.79 -7.31 -6.87
N ALA A 71 -9.22 -6.33 -6.17
CA ALA A 71 -8.57 -6.53 -4.88
C ALA A 71 -9.54 -7.07 -3.84
N ARG A 72 -10.75 -6.50 -3.77
CA ARG A 72 -11.79 -6.93 -2.83
C ARG A 72 -12.24 -8.37 -3.07
N SER A 73 -12.49 -8.73 -4.33
CA SER A 73 -12.89 -10.10 -4.68
C SER A 73 -11.80 -11.10 -4.28
N LEU A 74 -10.54 -10.78 -4.58
CA LEU A 74 -9.41 -11.62 -4.22
C LEU A 74 -9.25 -11.73 -2.70
N LEU A 75 -9.38 -10.64 -1.96
CA LEU A 75 -9.34 -10.62 -0.50
C LEU A 75 -10.43 -11.48 0.11
N ASP A 76 -11.67 -11.34 -0.37
CA ASP A 76 -12.81 -12.11 0.14
C ASP A 76 -12.61 -13.61 -0.15
N ILE A 77 -12.15 -13.99 -1.35
CA ILE A 77 -11.82 -15.39 -1.66
C ILE A 77 -10.75 -15.92 -0.70
N VAL A 78 -9.60 -15.22 -0.60
CA VAL A 78 -8.46 -15.66 0.23
C VAL A 78 -8.84 -15.78 1.71
N ARG A 79 -9.73 -14.90 2.20
CA ARG A 79 -10.23 -14.96 3.58
C ARG A 79 -10.99 -16.25 3.89
N GLU A 80 -11.78 -16.73 2.93
CA GLU A 80 -12.63 -17.94 3.07
C GLU A 80 -11.86 -19.26 2.85
N LEU A 81 -10.64 -19.21 2.28
CA LEU A 81 -9.83 -20.42 2.08
C LEU A 81 -9.37 -21.03 3.42
N PRO A 82 -9.07 -22.33 3.50
CA PRO A 82 -8.41 -22.91 4.68
C PRO A 82 -7.00 -22.34 4.86
N GLU A 83 -6.45 -22.41 6.08
CA GLU A 83 -5.04 -22.03 6.33
C GLU A 83 -4.10 -23.09 5.75
N THR A 84 -3.68 -22.87 4.51
CA THR A 84 -2.83 -23.76 3.70
C THR A 84 -2.06 -22.95 2.66
N GLU A 85 -1.22 -23.61 1.88
CA GLU A 85 -0.68 -23.05 0.64
C GLU A 85 -1.78 -22.84 -0.40
N ILE A 86 -1.72 -21.70 -1.08
CA ILE A 86 -2.60 -21.32 -2.17
C ILE A 86 -1.78 -21.26 -3.44
N HIS A 87 -2.27 -21.93 -4.48
CA HIS A 87 -1.71 -21.90 -5.81
C HIS A 87 -2.42 -20.84 -6.65
N PHE A 88 -1.65 -19.97 -7.27
CA PHE A 88 -2.13 -18.96 -8.20
C PHE A 88 -1.57 -19.26 -9.58
N GLN A 89 -2.43 -19.26 -10.60
CA GLN A 89 -2.02 -19.47 -11.98
C GLN A 89 -2.83 -18.60 -12.94
N THR A 90 -2.13 -17.80 -13.75
CA THR A 90 -2.76 -17.11 -14.88
C THR A 90 -3.05 -18.11 -15.99
N ARG A 91 -4.28 -18.10 -16.48
CA ARG A 91 -4.80 -18.86 -17.62
C ARG A 91 -5.03 -17.90 -18.79
N GLU A 92 -5.53 -18.43 -19.90
CA GLU A 92 -5.95 -17.65 -21.07
C GLU A 92 -6.97 -16.56 -20.71
N ASN A 93 -7.05 -15.51 -21.53
CA ASN A 93 -7.96 -14.37 -21.36
C ASN A 93 -7.85 -13.68 -19.99
N HIS A 94 -6.63 -13.55 -19.46
CA HIS A 94 -6.35 -12.90 -18.17
C HIS A 94 -7.17 -13.48 -17.01
N ARG A 95 -7.47 -14.78 -17.02
CA ARG A 95 -8.15 -15.44 -15.90
C ARG A 95 -7.12 -15.87 -14.85
N LEU A 96 -7.27 -15.44 -13.61
CA LEU A 96 -6.49 -15.93 -12.47
C LEU A 96 -7.25 -17.09 -11.82
N GLU A 97 -6.66 -18.28 -11.88
CA GLU A 97 -7.12 -19.46 -11.16
C GLU A 97 -6.45 -19.52 -9.78
N ILE A 98 -7.25 -19.75 -8.75
CA ILE A 98 -6.83 -19.79 -7.34
C ILE A 98 -7.24 -21.15 -6.79
N THR A 99 -6.27 -21.96 -6.40
CA THR A 99 -6.50 -23.33 -5.94
C THR A 99 -5.93 -23.51 -4.54
N ALA A 100 -6.75 -24.00 -3.62
CA ALA A 100 -6.34 -24.40 -2.28
C ALA A 100 -7.03 -25.71 -1.91
N ASN A 101 -6.27 -26.79 -1.74
CA ASN A 101 -6.79 -28.15 -1.57
C ASN A 101 -7.75 -28.54 -2.70
N LYS A 102 -9.05 -28.70 -2.38
CA LYS A 102 -10.11 -29.07 -3.33
C LYS A 102 -10.89 -27.87 -3.88
N SER A 103 -10.62 -26.67 -3.37
CA SER A 103 -11.33 -25.45 -3.75
C SER A 103 -10.61 -24.78 -4.92
N VAL A 104 -11.37 -24.43 -5.96
CA VAL A 104 -10.87 -23.76 -7.15
C VAL A 104 -11.77 -22.56 -7.44
N PHE A 105 -11.15 -21.38 -7.50
CA PHE A 105 -11.80 -20.12 -7.86
C PHE A 105 -11.19 -19.57 -9.13
N ASN A 106 -12.00 -18.83 -9.88
CA ASN A 106 -11.58 -18.17 -11.09
C ASN A 106 -12.04 -16.72 -11.06
N ILE A 107 -11.10 -15.80 -11.21
CA ILE A 107 -11.39 -14.38 -11.31
C ILE A 107 -10.85 -13.84 -12.62
N LEU A 108 -11.65 -12.99 -13.26
CA LEU A 108 -11.20 -12.26 -14.44
C LEU A 108 -10.29 -11.12 -13.98
N GLY A 109 -9.10 -11.06 -14.55
CA GLY A 109 -8.16 -9.97 -14.41
C GLY A 109 -8.11 -9.08 -15.64
N LEU A 110 -7.23 -8.09 -15.59
CA LEU A 110 -6.86 -7.24 -16.72
C LEU A 110 -5.34 -7.35 -16.95
N PRO A 111 -4.85 -6.97 -18.14
CA PRO A 111 -3.43 -6.88 -18.43
C PRO A 111 -2.69 -6.04 -17.38
N ALA A 112 -1.43 -6.39 -17.11
CA ALA A 112 -0.62 -5.68 -16.12
C ALA A 112 -0.13 -4.33 -16.66
N GLU A 113 0.07 -4.24 -17.98
CA GLU A 113 0.48 -3.02 -18.68
C GLU A 113 -0.54 -1.88 -18.61
N ASP A 114 -1.81 -2.18 -18.35
CA ASP A 114 -2.86 -1.17 -18.18
C ASP A 114 -2.83 -0.55 -16.77
N PHE A 115 -2.10 -1.15 -15.82
CA PHE A 115 -2.01 -0.66 -14.46
C PHE A 115 -1.10 0.59 -14.42
N PRO A 116 -1.52 1.67 -13.75
CA PRO A 116 -0.70 2.88 -13.65
C PRO A 116 0.62 2.58 -12.95
N GLU A 117 1.70 3.18 -13.45
CA GLU A 117 3.00 3.09 -12.80
C GLU A 117 2.94 3.79 -11.45
N ILE A 118 3.36 3.09 -10.38
CA ILE A 118 3.57 3.70 -9.07
C ILE A 118 5.00 4.26 -9.07
N PRO A 119 5.19 5.58 -8.95
CA PRO A 119 6.52 6.17 -8.98
C PRO A 119 7.41 5.56 -7.89
N GLY A 120 8.54 4.99 -8.29
CA GLY A 120 9.56 4.52 -7.35
C GLY A 120 10.36 5.67 -6.77
N PHE A 121 11.12 5.38 -5.71
CA PHE A 121 12.00 6.37 -5.05
C PHE A 121 13.42 6.40 -5.63
N GLY A 122 13.67 5.70 -6.75
CA GLY A 122 15.02 5.48 -7.29
C GLY A 122 15.74 6.73 -7.81
N SER A 123 15.01 7.83 -8.04
CA SER A 123 15.57 9.13 -8.43
C SER A 123 15.90 10.04 -7.25
N LEU A 124 15.55 9.64 -6.01
CA LEU A 124 15.84 10.42 -4.81
C LEU A 124 17.22 10.10 -4.28
N ASP A 125 17.97 11.14 -3.89
CA ASP A 125 19.23 10.98 -3.17
C ASP A 125 18.97 10.30 -1.82
N GLN A 126 19.86 9.40 -1.38
CA GLN A 126 19.81 8.80 -0.04
C GLN A 126 19.76 9.86 1.06
N GLN A 127 20.33 11.04 0.83
CA GLN A 127 20.26 12.18 1.77
C GLN A 127 18.84 12.75 1.94
N SER A 128 17.89 12.39 1.07
CA SER A 128 16.48 12.81 1.15
C SER A 128 15.66 11.98 2.14
N PHE A 129 16.21 10.87 2.64
CA PHE A 129 15.52 10.00 3.60
C PHE A 129 15.86 10.35 5.03
N VAL A 130 14.88 10.21 5.92
CA VAL A 130 15.07 10.41 7.35
C VAL A 130 14.58 9.20 8.13
N ARG A 131 15.35 8.79 9.14
CA ARG A 131 15.01 7.66 10.01
C ARG A 131 14.16 8.16 11.18
N MET A 132 12.97 7.59 11.33
CA MET A 132 12.06 7.95 12.41
C MET A 132 11.36 6.71 12.96
N ASN A 133 11.06 6.72 14.25
CA ASN A 133 10.32 5.62 14.87
C ASN A 133 8.86 5.61 14.37
N GLY A 134 8.41 4.49 13.80
CA GLY A 134 7.04 4.38 13.30
C GLY A 134 5.95 4.65 14.35
N ARG A 135 6.17 4.29 15.62
CA ARG A 135 5.24 4.64 16.72
C ARG A 135 5.23 6.14 17.02
N ALA A 136 6.37 6.81 16.85
CA ALA A 136 6.43 8.26 16.97
C ALA A 136 5.63 8.93 15.84
N ILE A 137 5.72 8.43 14.60
CA ILE A 137 4.92 8.92 13.47
C ILE A 137 3.42 8.80 13.79
N ILE A 138 2.97 7.62 14.21
CA ILE A 138 1.58 7.37 14.59
C ILE A 138 1.14 8.33 15.71
N SER A 139 1.94 8.45 16.77
CA SER A 139 1.60 9.33 17.89
C SER A 139 1.56 10.81 17.51
N MET A 140 2.39 11.25 16.55
CA MET A 140 2.34 12.63 16.06
C MET A 140 1.09 12.87 15.20
N LEU A 141 0.75 11.93 14.32
CA LEU A 141 -0.48 11.97 13.52
C LEU A 141 -1.73 12.01 14.40
N ASP A 142 -1.82 11.17 15.44
CA ASP A 142 -2.94 11.17 16.39
C ASP A 142 -3.14 12.54 17.07
N LYS A 143 -2.05 13.29 17.25
CA LYS A 143 -2.05 14.63 17.87
C LYS A 143 -2.35 15.76 16.89
N THR A 144 -2.26 15.55 15.58
CA THR A 144 -2.41 16.64 14.58
C THR A 144 -3.60 16.45 13.66
N LEU A 145 -3.95 15.21 13.30
CA LEU A 145 -4.94 14.91 12.26
C LEU A 145 -6.32 15.50 12.54
N TYR A 146 -6.71 15.59 13.81
CA TYR A 146 -8.01 16.16 14.19
C TYR A 146 -8.17 17.65 13.81
N ALA A 147 -7.07 18.38 13.58
CA ALA A 147 -7.06 19.78 13.21
C ALA A 147 -6.99 20.02 11.68
N VAL A 148 -6.97 18.96 10.86
CA VAL A 148 -6.98 19.07 9.40
C VAL A 148 -8.35 19.56 8.90
N SER A 149 -8.35 20.37 7.84
CA SER A 149 -9.57 20.81 7.17
C SER A 149 -10.21 19.64 6.39
N ASN A 150 -11.53 19.57 6.36
CA ASN A 150 -12.28 18.69 5.43
C ASN A 150 -12.88 19.47 4.24
N ASP A 151 -12.58 20.76 4.14
CA ASP A 151 -13.04 21.61 3.03
C ASP A 151 -12.11 21.42 1.82
N GLU A 152 -12.60 20.71 0.80
CA GLU A 152 -11.86 20.40 -0.44
C GLU A 152 -11.48 21.65 -1.25
N SER A 153 -12.14 22.79 -1.02
CA SER A 153 -11.74 24.06 -1.69
C SER A 153 -10.43 24.62 -1.14
N ARG A 154 -9.98 24.13 0.02
CA ARG A 154 -8.76 24.56 0.72
C ARG A 154 -7.76 23.40 0.80
N TYR A 155 -7.40 22.83 -0.35
CA TYR A 155 -6.50 21.68 -0.49
C TYR A 155 -5.20 21.78 0.34
N HIS A 156 -4.62 22.98 0.48
CA HIS A 156 -3.43 23.22 1.30
C HIS A 156 -3.63 23.00 2.81
N LEU A 157 -4.87 22.89 3.27
CA LEU A 157 -5.24 22.56 4.66
C LEU A 157 -5.82 21.15 4.83
N ASN A 158 -5.98 20.39 3.74
CA ASN A 158 -6.49 19.01 3.79
C ASN A 158 -5.39 17.97 4.11
N GLY A 159 -4.31 18.40 4.77
CA GLY A 159 -3.21 17.54 5.14
C GLY A 159 -2.46 18.01 6.38
N VAL A 160 -1.49 17.20 6.80
CA VAL A 160 -0.56 17.53 7.88
C VAL A 160 0.73 18.00 7.25
N TYR A 161 1.15 19.23 7.56
CA TYR A 161 2.45 19.75 7.18
C TYR A 161 3.54 19.05 8.02
N PHE A 162 4.50 18.43 7.36
CA PHE A 162 5.62 17.73 8.00
C PHE A 162 6.94 18.42 7.63
N GLU A 163 7.72 18.79 8.63
CA GLU A 163 9.02 19.40 8.43
C GLU A 163 10.07 18.89 9.43
N THR A 164 11.33 19.07 9.06
CA THR A 164 12.47 18.91 9.95
C THR A 164 12.90 20.29 10.43
N VAL A 165 12.99 20.50 11.74
CA VAL A 165 13.42 21.76 12.35
C VAL A 165 14.72 21.55 13.13
N GLU A 166 15.66 22.48 13.00
CA GLU A 166 16.87 22.52 13.82
C GLU A 166 16.73 23.57 14.93
N GLU A 167 16.68 23.13 16.19
CA GLU A 167 16.62 24.02 17.35
C GLU A 167 17.70 23.66 18.37
N LYS A 168 18.54 24.63 18.76
CA LYS A 168 19.55 24.49 19.83
C LYS A 168 20.45 23.24 19.65
N ALA A 169 20.91 23.01 18.42
CA ALA A 169 21.71 21.85 18.02
C ALA A 169 21.00 20.48 18.18
N LYS A 170 19.65 20.46 18.19
CA LYS A 170 18.83 19.25 18.10
C LYS A 170 17.98 19.29 16.84
N ARG A 171 17.86 18.15 16.19
CA ARG A 171 16.94 17.93 15.07
C ARG A 171 15.60 17.44 15.59
N LEU A 172 14.53 18.10 15.17
CA LEU A 172 13.15 17.81 15.55
C LEU A 172 12.34 17.48 14.30
N PHE A 173 11.42 16.53 14.43
CA PHE A 173 10.33 16.36 13.48
C PHE A 173 9.13 17.13 13.98
N ARG A 174 8.57 17.98 13.12
CA ARG A 174 7.39 18.78 13.41
C ARG A 174 6.25 18.37 12.49
N MET A 175 5.07 18.17 13.08
CA MET A 175 3.82 18.05 12.34
C MET A 175 2.89 19.19 12.74
N VAL A 176 2.29 19.86 11.75
CA VAL A 176 1.35 20.96 11.92
C VAL A 176 0.09 20.71 11.10
N ALA A 177 -1.08 20.93 11.68
CA ALA A 177 -2.35 20.87 10.98
C ALA A 177 -3.28 21.99 11.45
N THR A 178 -4.08 22.54 10.53
CA THR A 178 -5.08 23.57 10.86
C THR A 178 -6.25 23.57 9.88
N ASP A 179 -7.43 23.90 10.39
CA ASP A 179 -8.66 24.14 9.64
C ASP A 179 -9.01 25.65 9.57
N ALA A 180 -8.05 26.50 9.97
CA ALA A 180 -8.16 27.94 10.22
C ALA A 180 -9.02 28.37 11.42
N HIS A 181 -9.63 27.44 12.14
CA HIS A 181 -10.29 27.71 13.42
C HIS A 181 -9.45 27.24 14.61
N ARG A 182 -8.69 26.17 14.42
CA ARG A 182 -7.77 25.59 15.39
C ARG A 182 -6.49 25.16 14.70
N LEU A 183 -5.40 25.12 15.46
CA LEU A 183 -4.10 24.65 15.01
C LEU A 183 -3.58 23.64 16.03
N SER A 184 -3.07 22.51 15.52
CA SER A 184 -2.33 21.56 16.33
C SER A 184 -0.90 21.46 15.81
N LEU A 185 0.05 21.48 16.74
CA LEU A 185 1.48 21.34 16.48
C LEU A 185 2.05 20.33 17.46
N VAL A 186 2.85 19.41 16.94
CA VAL A 186 3.62 18.47 17.76
C VAL A 186 5.05 18.39 17.24
N ASP A 187 5.98 18.48 18.19
CA ASP A 187 7.39 18.22 17.96
C ASP A 187 7.78 16.88 18.57
N ASN A 188 8.59 16.13 17.84
CA ASN A 188 9.26 14.93 18.33
C ASN A 188 10.75 15.08 18.12
N VAL A 189 11.52 14.97 19.19
CA VAL A 189 12.98 14.98 19.10
C VAL A 189 13.41 13.73 18.36
N GLU A 190 14.28 13.86 17.37
CA GLU A 190 14.99 12.72 16.81
C GLU A 190 15.78 12.09 17.98
N ALA A 191 15.24 11.04 18.58
CA ALA A 191 16.07 10.11 19.31
C ALA A 191 16.96 9.51 18.23
N LEU A 192 18.19 10.02 18.11
CA LEU A 192 19.24 9.39 17.32
C LEU A 192 19.29 7.95 17.81
N PHE A 193 18.69 7.04 17.04
CA PHE A 193 18.84 5.62 17.28
C PHE A 193 20.28 5.32 16.87
N ASP A 194 21.15 5.12 17.87
CA ASP A 194 22.45 4.47 17.69
C ASP A 194 22.30 3.15 16.90
#